data_AF-A0A2N1P4X2-F1
#
_entry.id   AF-A0A2N1P4X2-F1
#
_cell.length_a   1.000
_cell.length_b   1.000
_cell.length_c   1.000
_cell.angle_alpha   90.00
_cell.angle_beta   90.00
_cell.angle_gamma   90.00
#
_symmetry.space_group_name_H-M   'P 1'
#
loop_
_entity.id
_entity.type
_entity.pdbx_description
1 polymer ?
#
loop_
_entity_poly.entity_id
_entity_poly.type
_entity_poly.pdbx_seq_one_letter_code
_entity_poly.pdbx_strand_id
1 'polypeptide(L)' 'MEKLLTPQEIAEVLGVQPSTIYQWTHQGFIPHVKIGKFVRFKEKDVEKWVEKKANNGRDGRKINVKIV' A
#
# COMPACT_ATOMS: atom_id res chain seq x y z
N MET A 1 -16.73 14.90 1.38
CA MET A 1 -15.76 14.77 0.26
C MET A 1 -14.63 13.91 0.77
N GLU A 2 -14.37 12.76 0.15
CA GLU A 2 -13.22 11.93 0.57
C GLU A 2 -11.91 12.56 0.09
N LYS A 3 -10.92 12.64 0.98
CA LYS A 3 -9.60 13.19 0.68
C LYS A 3 -8.86 12.27 -0.29
N LEU A 4 -8.32 12.85 -1.35
CA LEU A 4 -7.48 12.16 -2.32
C LEU A 4 -6.02 12.51 -2.05
N LEU A 5 -5.22 11.48 -1.80
CA LEU A 5 -3.80 11.59 -1.50
C LEU A 5 -2.96 11.50 -2.76
N THR A 6 -1.83 12.19 -2.74
CA THR A 6 -0.78 12.14 -3.76
C THR A 6 0.08 10.87 -3.59
N PRO A 7 0.86 10.48 -4.62
CA PRO A 7 1.84 9.41 -4.48
C PRO A 7 2.84 9.64 -3.33
N GLN A 8 3.21 10.89 -3.08
CA GLN A 8 4.13 11.28 -2.01
C GLN A 8 3.50 11.08 -0.63
N GLU A 9 2.28 11.57 -0.41
CA GLU A 9 1.57 11.38 0.86
C GLU A 9 1.34 9.88 1.15
N ILE A 10 0.99 9.08 0.14
CA ILE A 10 0.85 7.64 0.33
C ILE A 10 2.17 6.95 0.64
N ALA A 11 3.27 7.40 0.02
CA ALA A 11 4.60 6.87 0.31
C ALA A 11 4.97 7.10 1.79
N GLU A 12 4.67 8.29 2.32
CA GLU A 12 4.85 8.63 3.74
C GLU A 12 3.96 7.76 4.65
N VAL A 13 2.68 7.62 4.32
CA VAL A 13 1.72 6.80 5.08
C VAL A 13 2.15 5.33 5.14
N LEU A 14 2.63 4.78 4.03
CA LEU A 14 3.04 3.38 3.94
C LEU A 14 4.50 3.14 4.36
N GLY A 15 5.27 4.20 4.62
CA GLY A 15 6.69 4.10 4.96
C GLY A 15 7.57 3.53 3.83
N VAL A 16 7.22 3.78 2.57
CA VAL A 16 7.96 3.31 1.38
C VAL A 16 8.48 4.48 0.55
N GLN A 17 9.38 4.20 -0.40
CA GLN A 17 9.83 5.24 -1.32
C GLN A 17 8.74 5.60 -2.35
N PRO A 18 8.61 6.88 -2.77
CA PRO A 18 7.66 7.29 -3.80
C PRO A 18 7.83 6.52 -5.12
N SER A 19 9.06 6.15 -5.48
CA SER A 19 9.38 5.28 -6.63
C SER A 19 8.63 3.95 -6.56
N THR A 20 8.50 3.36 -5.38
CA THR A 20 7.76 2.11 -5.15
C THR A 20 6.27 2.32 -5.40
N ILE A 21 5.70 3.44 -4.96
CA ILE A 21 4.30 3.78 -5.23
C ILE A 21 4.05 3.95 -6.73
N TYR A 22 4.94 4.63 -7.45
CA TYR A 22 4.84 4.73 -8.91
C TYR A 22 4.92 3.37 -9.60
N GLN A 23 5.84 2.51 -9.17
CA GLN A 23 5.97 1.15 -9.69
C GLN A 23 4.69 0.34 -9.44
N TRP A 24 4.17 0.33 -8.21
CA TRP A 24 2.94 -0.38 -7.88
C TRP A 24 1.73 0.17 -8.64
N THR A 25 1.68 1.49 -8.86
CA THR A 25 0.62 2.12 -9.66
C THR A 25 0.69 1.63 -11.11
N HIS A 26 1.89 1.62 -11.69
CA HIS A 26 2.11 1.15 -13.06
C HIS A 26 1.72 -0.33 -13.22
N GLN A 27 2.02 -1.15 -12.21
CA GLN A 27 1.67 -2.57 -12.16
C GLN A 27 0.19 -2.82 -11.80
N GLY A 28 -0.58 -1.79 -11.43
CA GLY A 28 -1.94 -1.95 -10.93
C GLY A 28 -2.02 -2.70 -9.58
N PHE A 29 -0.92 -2.75 -8.83
CA PHE A 29 -0.79 -3.51 -7.59
C PHE A 29 -1.45 -2.82 -6.39
N ILE A 30 -1.43 -1.49 -6.37
CA ILE A 30 -2.04 -0.64 -5.35
C ILE A 30 -3.32 0.03 -5.92
N PRO A 31 -4.43 0.09 -5.17
CA PRO A 31 -5.63 0.77 -5.61
C PRO A 31 -5.36 2.27 -5.84
N HIS A 32 -5.72 2.77 -7.01
CA HIS A 32 -5.47 4.15 -7.40
C HIS A 32 -6.59 4.67 -8.30
N VAL A 33 -6.71 5.99 -8.38
CA VAL A 33 -7.64 6.72 -9.24
C VAL A 33 -6.82 7.57 -10.20
N LYS A 34 -7.07 7.41 -11.51
CA LYS A 34 -6.48 8.27 -12.54
C LYS A 34 -7.43 9.43 -12.84
N ILE A 35 -6.91 10.65 -12.76
CA ILE A 35 -7.61 11.89 -13.09
C ILE A 35 -6.76 12.63 -14.12
N GLY A 36 -7.01 12.36 -15.41
CA GLY A 36 -6.14 12.80 -16.50
C GLY A 36 -4.72 12.27 -16.31
N LYS A 37 -3.73 13.18 -16.21
CA LYS A 37 -2.33 12.84 -15.95
C LYS A 37 -2.00 12.58 -14.48
N PHE A 38 -2.91 12.90 -13.57
CA PHE A 38 -2.66 12.77 -12.14
C PHE A 38 -3.11 11.41 -11.62
N VAL A 39 -2.30 10.84 -10.75
CA VAL A 39 -2.66 9.68 -9.94
C VAL A 39 -2.99 10.15 -8.54
N ARG A 40 -4.10 9.63 -8.01
CA ARG A 40 -4.57 9.89 -6.65
C ARG A 40 -4.95 8.60 -5.97
N PHE A 41 -4.96 8.63 -4.66
CA PHE A 41 -5.26 7.49 -3.82
C PHE A 41 -6.36 7.86 -2.82
N LYS A 42 -7.36 7.01 -2.70
CA LYS A 42 -8.31 7.11 -1.60
C LYS A 42 -7.69 6.42 -0.41
N GLU A 43 -7.54 7.16 0.69
CA GLU A 43 -6.94 6.66 1.93
C GLU A 43 -7.59 5.34 2.39
N LYS A 44 -8.92 5.30 2.44
CA LYS A 44 -9.68 4.09 2.82
C LYS A 44 -9.45 2.89 1.91
N ASP A 45 -9.24 3.10 0.61
CA ASP A 45 -9.02 1.99 -0.31
C ASP A 45 -7.62 1.41 -0.12
N VAL A 46 -6.63 2.27 0.12
CA VAL A 46 -5.26 1.87 0.46
C VAL A 46 -5.23 1.14 1.80
N GLU A 47 -5.91 1.67 2.82
CA GLU A 47 -6.04 1.04 4.14
C GLU A 47 -6.63 -0.37 4.05
N LYS A 48 -7.78 -0.52 3.39
CA LYS A 48 -8.41 -1.83 3.13
C LYS A 48 -7.50 -2.77 2.34
N TRP A 49 -6.72 -2.23 1.41
CA TRP A 49 -5.75 -3.02 0.66
C TRP A 49 -4.61 -3.52 1.55
N VAL A 50 -4.08 -2.68 2.45
CA VAL A 50 -3.08 -3.09 3.45
C VAL A 50 -3.63 -4.18 4.36
N GLU A 51 -4.84 -4.01 4.91
CA GLU A 51 -5.50 -5.00 5.77
C GLU A 51 -5.66 -6.35 5.08
N LYS A 52 -6.07 -6.35 3.80
CA LYS A 52 -6.17 -7.58 2.99
C LYS A 52 -4.82 -8.24 2.76
N LYS A 53 -3.72 -7.47 2.71
CA LYS A 53 -2.36 -7.98 2.49
C LYS A 53 -1.67 -8.42 3.78
N ALA A 54 -2.02 -7.83 4.93
CA ALA A 54 -1.47 -8.18 6.24
C ALA A 54 -1.67 -9.67 6.60
N ASN A 55 -2.74 -10.29 6.08
CA ASN A 55 -3.08 -11.69 6.35
C ASN A 55 -2.41 -12.71 5.40
N ASN A 56 -1.61 -12.27 4.43
CA ASN A 56 -0.81 -13.15 3.56
C ASN A 56 0.68 -13.06 3.90
N GLY A 57 1.01 -13.08 5.21
CA GLY A 57 2.35 -13.44 5.63
C GLY A 57 2.74 -14.76 4.96
N ARG A 58 3.99 -14.88 4.49
CA ARG A 58 4.50 -16.14 3.95
C ARG A 58 4.19 -17.25 4.95
N ASP A 59 3.27 -18.15 4.62
CA ASP A 59 3.08 -19.42 5.33
C ASP A 59 4.37 -20.25 5.16
N GLY A 60 5.39 -19.96 5.98
CA GLY A 60 6.72 -20.47 5.68
C GLY A 60 7.82 -20.26 6.71
N ARG A 61 7.59 -19.58 7.85
CA ARG A 61 8.53 -19.65 8.98
C ARG A 61 7.77 -19.67 10.31
N LYS A 62 7.42 -20.88 10.76
CA LYS A 62 7.24 -21.15 12.20
C LYS A 62 8.60 -20.92 12.85
N ILE A 63 8.85 -19.73 13.40
CA ILE A 63 10.00 -19.52 14.28
C ILE A 63 9.61 -20.17 15.60
N ASN A 64 10.21 -21.32 15.92
CA ASN A 64 10.14 -21.91 17.25
C ASN A 64 10.93 -21.00 18.20
N VAL A 65 10.28 -19.98 18.75
CA VAL A 65 10.83 -19.26 19.91
C VAL A 65 10.50 -20.10 21.14
N LYS A 66 11.48 -20.89 21.59
CA LYS A 66 11.48 -21.36 22.98
C LYS A 66 11.81 -20.15 23.85
N ILE A 67 10.80 -19.61 24.52
CA ILE A 67 11.02 -18.70 25.64
C ILE A 67 11.60 -19.58 26.76
N VAL A 68 12.84 -19.30 27.14
CA VAL A 68 13.52 -19.88 28.31
C VAL A 68 12.88 -19.31 29.57
#